data_AF-A0A3G8JFN4-F1
#
_entry.id   AF-A0A3G8JFN4-F1
#
_cell.length_a   1.000
_cell.length_b   1.000
_cell.length_c   1.000
_cell.angle_alpha   90.00
_cell.angle_beta   90.00
_cell.angle_gamma   90.00
#
_symmetry.space_group_name_H-M   'P 1'
#
loop_
_entity.id
_entity.type
_entity.pdbx_description
1 polymer ?
#
loop_
_entity_poly.entity_id
_entity_poly.type
_entity_poly.pdbx_seq_one_letter_code
_entity_poly.pdbx_strand_id
1 'polypeptide(L)'
;MHGKLNPAEKELVVLHVAWRVGCVCKWAHHAQMADEPGISEEHIVALATHNPVVAEPRLHAFITAAAQLVETGQLDQNTWRAVADVAGDDTALELCMLAVITSWSR
;
A
#
# COMPACT_ATOMS: atom_id res chain seq x y z
N MET A 1 16.41 -8.39 9.93
CA MET A 1 16.28 -6.93 9.77
C MET A 1 14.80 -6.63 9.70
N HIS A 2 14.24 -5.87 10.64
CA HIS A 2 12.88 -5.37 10.54
C HIS A 2 12.92 -4.11 9.67
N GLY A 3 12.07 -4.04 8.63
CA GLY A 3 11.97 -2.86 7.77
C GLY A 3 11.39 -1.64 8.51
N LYS A 4 11.47 -0.46 7.88
CA LYS A 4 11.08 0.85 8.44
C LYS A 4 9.60 1.18 8.24
N LEU A 5 8.92 0.55 7.28
CA LEU A 5 7.45 0.62 7.20
C LEU A 5 6.85 0.02 8.47
N ASN A 6 5.94 0.76 9.11
CA ASN A 6 5.25 0.25 10.29
C ASN A 6 4.24 -0.85 9.89
N PRO A 7 3.83 -1.74 10.82
CA PRO A 7 2.93 -2.85 10.49
C PRO A 7 1.61 -2.41 9.84
N ALA A 8 0.92 -1.41 10.40
CA ALA A 8 -0.35 -0.92 9.86
C ALA A 8 -0.22 -0.41 8.41
N GLU A 9 0.84 0.36 8.11
CA GLU A 9 1.12 0.85 6.75
C GLU A 9 1.35 -0.30 5.76
N LYS A 10 2.03 -1.38 6.20
CA LYS A 10 2.23 -2.58 5.38
C LYS A 10 0.90 -3.22 5.03
N GLU A 11 0.07 -3.44 6.03
CA GLU A 11 -1.23 -4.09 5.85
C GLU A 11 -2.15 -3.30 4.93
N LEU A 12 -2.22 -1.97 5.09
CA LEU A 12 -3.02 -1.10 4.23
C LEU A 12 -2.54 -1.14 2.76
N VAL A 13 -1.22 -1.15 2.52
CA VAL A 13 -0.66 -1.29 1.18
C VAL A 13 -0.97 -2.67 0.59
N VAL A 14 -0.82 -3.74 1.39
CA VAL A 14 -1.11 -5.12 0.96
C VAL A 14 -2.58 -5.26 0.58
N LEU A 15 -3.50 -4.74 1.40
CA LEU A 15 -4.93 -4.69 1.11
C LEU A 15 -5.19 -4.00 -0.22
N HIS A 16 -4.71 -2.76 -0.39
CA HIS A 16 -4.94 -2.00 -1.61
C HIS A 16 -4.44 -2.74 -2.86
N VAL A 17 -3.23 -3.33 -2.80
CA VAL A 17 -2.68 -4.11 -3.90
C VAL A 17 -3.50 -5.37 -4.16
N ALA A 18 -3.85 -6.13 -3.12
CA ALA A 18 -4.64 -7.36 -3.23
C ALA A 18 -6.01 -7.10 -3.89
N TRP A 19 -6.68 -6.00 -3.52
CA TRP A 19 -7.91 -5.56 -4.16
C TRP A 19 -7.68 -5.23 -5.64
N ARG A 20 -6.65 -4.44 -5.96
CA ARG A 20 -6.35 -4.02 -7.33
C ARG A 20 -6.02 -5.19 -8.27
N VAL A 21 -5.34 -6.22 -7.77
CA VAL A 21 -5.03 -7.41 -8.58
C VAL A 21 -6.12 -8.49 -8.53
N GLY A 22 -7.20 -8.28 -7.76
CA GLY A 22 -8.31 -9.23 -7.63
C GLY A 22 -7.96 -10.49 -6.81
N CYS A 23 -6.96 -10.43 -5.94
CA CYS A 23 -6.51 -11.57 -5.13
C CYS A 23 -7.38 -11.69 -3.86
N VAL A 24 -8.53 -12.38 -4.00
CA VAL A 24 -9.53 -12.53 -2.93
C VAL A 24 -8.96 -13.20 -1.68
N CYS A 25 -8.09 -14.20 -1.82
CA CYS A 25 -7.53 -14.91 -0.67
C CYS A 25 -6.63 -14.01 0.18
N LYS A 26 -5.77 -13.21 -0.44
CA LYS A 26 -4.93 -12.23 0.26
C LYS A 26 -5.77 -11.14 0.89
N TRP A 27 -6.73 -10.58 0.14
CA TRP A 27 -7.63 -9.56 0.69
C TRP A 27 -8.34 -10.08 1.95
N ALA A 28 -8.96 -11.27 1.87
CA ALA A 28 -9.66 -11.85 3.01
C ALA A 28 -8.74 -12.14 4.20
N HIS A 29 -7.52 -12.64 3.96
CA HIS A 29 -6.56 -12.93 5.03
C HIS A 29 -6.12 -11.66 5.77
N HIS A 30 -5.78 -10.60 5.03
CA HIS A 30 -5.27 -9.36 5.61
C HIS A 30 -6.39 -8.46 6.15
N ALA A 31 -7.61 -8.52 5.60
CA ALA A 31 -8.75 -7.74 6.12
C ALA A 31 -9.21 -8.21 7.51
N GLN A 32 -8.89 -9.46 7.89
CA GLN A 32 -9.12 -9.97 9.25
C GLN A 32 -8.23 -9.29 10.30
N MET A 33 -7.21 -8.54 9.88
CA MET A 33 -6.29 -7.81 10.77
C MET A 33 -6.79 -6.38 11.09
N ALA A 34 -8.06 -6.08 10.77
CA ALA A 34 -8.69 -4.79 11.05
C ALA A 34 -8.64 -4.33 12.52
N ASP A 35 -8.41 -5.26 13.45
CA ASP A 35 -8.30 -4.97 14.88
C ASP A 35 -6.88 -4.51 15.32
N GLU A 36 -5.91 -4.44 14.39
CA GLU A 36 -4.58 -3.92 14.71
C GLU A 36 -4.58 -2.39 14.92
N PRO A 37 -3.87 -1.88 15.95
CA PRO A 37 -3.74 -0.44 16.17
C PRO A 37 -3.21 0.29 14.92
N GLY A 38 -3.98 1.25 14.40
CA GLY A 38 -3.64 2.04 13.21
C GLY A 38 -4.36 1.62 11.93
N ILE A 39 -5.11 0.52 11.96
CA ILE A 39 -6.01 0.11 10.88
C ILE A 39 -7.44 0.37 11.37
N SER A 40 -8.18 1.21 10.64
CA SER A 40 -9.61 1.42 10.88
C SER A 40 -10.43 0.74 9.79
N GLU A 41 -11.68 0.39 10.10
CA GLU A 41 -12.60 -0.11 9.08
C GLU A 41 -12.79 0.90 7.94
N GLU A 42 -12.77 2.21 8.26
CA GLU A 42 -12.80 3.29 7.27
C GLU A 42 -11.64 3.22 6.28
N HIS A 43 -10.42 2.89 6.75
CA HIS A 43 -9.28 2.67 5.87
C HIS A 43 -9.53 1.48 4.94
N ILE A 44 -9.99 0.34 5.46
CA ILE A 44 -10.23 -0.86 4.66
C ILE A 44 -11.25 -0.57 3.55
N VAL A 45 -12.35 0.09 3.90
CA VAL A 45 -13.39 0.49 2.93
C VAL A 45 -12.84 1.48 1.91
N ALA A 46 -12.08 2.49 2.34
CA ALA A 46 -11.51 3.50 1.45
C ALA A 46 -10.49 2.93 0.46
N LEU A 47 -9.83 1.82 0.79
CA LEU A 47 -8.81 1.18 -0.06
C LEU A 47 -9.38 0.15 -1.04
N ALA A 48 -10.61 -0.29 -0.85
CA ALA A 48 -11.32 -1.24 -1.72
C ALA A 48 -11.89 -0.57 -2.99
N THR A 49 -11.10 0.29 -3.65
CA THR A 49 -11.49 1.03 -4.87
C THR A 49 -10.26 1.39 -5.71
N HIS A 50 -10.47 1.68 -7.01
CA HIS A 50 -9.37 2.08 -7.91
C HIS A 50 -8.88 3.50 -7.62
N ASN A 51 -9.74 4.34 -7.01
CA ASN A 51 -9.47 5.75 -6.70
C ASN A 51 -9.72 6.00 -5.20
N PRO A 52 -8.83 5.53 -4.31
CA PRO A 52 -9.00 5.70 -2.88
C PRO A 52 -8.87 7.17 -2.46
N VAL A 53 -9.75 7.63 -1.58
CA VAL A 53 -9.67 8.96 -0.97
C VAL A 53 -9.15 8.80 0.45
N VAL A 54 -7.90 9.23 0.67
CA VAL A 54 -7.23 9.12 1.96
C VAL A 54 -6.76 10.50 2.39
N ALA A 55 -7.20 10.95 3.58
CA ALA A 55 -6.87 12.26 4.10
C ALA A 55 -5.43 12.36 4.61
N GLU A 56 -4.85 11.24 5.05
CA GLU A 56 -3.49 11.15 5.55
C GLU A 56 -2.47 11.25 4.39
N PRO A 57 -1.63 12.30 4.32
CA PRO A 57 -0.75 12.52 3.17
C PRO A 57 0.23 11.37 2.92
N ARG A 58 0.74 10.76 4.00
CA ARG A 58 1.70 9.67 3.93
C ARG A 58 1.07 8.40 3.36
N LEU A 59 -0.08 8.00 3.87
CA LEU A 59 -0.82 6.85 3.35
C LEU A 59 -1.29 7.09 1.91
N HIS A 60 -1.75 8.31 1.59
CA HIS A 60 -2.10 8.69 0.23
C HIS A 60 -0.93 8.53 -0.76
N ALA A 61 0.28 8.95 -0.38
CA ALA A 61 1.47 8.74 -1.21
C ALA A 61 1.76 7.24 -1.41
N PHE A 62 1.61 6.42 -0.36
CA PHE A 62 1.89 4.99 -0.42
C PHE A 62 0.95 4.24 -1.35
N ILE A 63 -0.36 4.49 -1.25
CA ILE A 63 -1.36 3.80 -2.08
C ILE A 63 -1.30 4.26 -3.53
N THR A 64 -0.97 5.53 -3.77
CA THR A 64 -0.76 6.07 -5.13
C THR A 64 0.44 5.39 -5.79
N ALA A 65 1.55 5.26 -5.07
CA ALA A 65 2.74 4.58 -5.57
C ALA A 65 2.49 3.09 -5.79
N ALA A 66 1.82 2.41 -4.86
CA ALA A 66 1.45 1.01 -5.01
C ALA A 66 0.55 0.79 -6.23
N ALA A 67 -0.45 1.66 -6.44
CA ALA A 67 -1.32 1.60 -7.62
C ALA A 67 -0.53 1.78 -8.92
N GLN A 68 0.34 2.80 -9.01
CA GLN A 68 1.14 3.06 -10.21
C GLN A 68 2.09 1.90 -10.52
N LEU A 69 2.73 1.30 -9.51
CA LEU A 69 3.60 0.14 -9.67
C LEU A 69 2.84 -1.08 -10.19
N VAL A 70 1.66 -1.35 -9.63
CA VAL A 70 0.82 -2.49 -10.05
C VAL A 70 0.33 -2.31 -11.48
N GLU A 71 0.00 -1.08 -11.89
CA GLU A 71 -0.53 -0.78 -13.22
C GLU A 71 0.56 -0.75 -14.31
N THR A 72 1.71 -0.16 -14.00
CA THR A 72 2.71 0.19 -15.01
C THR A 72 4.04 -0.55 -14.86
N GLY A 73 4.27 -1.20 -13.72
CA GLY A 73 5.55 -1.81 -13.36
C GLY A 73 6.65 -0.79 -13.04
N GLN A 74 6.33 0.51 -13.00
CA GLN A 74 7.29 1.60 -12.80
C GLN A 74 6.70 2.67 -11.87
N LEU A 75 7.57 3.48 -11.27
CA LEU A 75 7.19 4.74 -10.64
C LEU A 75 7.75 5.90 -11.46
N ASP A 76 6.92 6.91 -11.69
CA ASP A 76 7.43 8.16 -12.22
C ASP A 76 8.16 8.98 -11.13
N GLN A 77 8.90 9.99 -11.56
CA GLN A 77 9.70 10.82 -10.68
C GLN A 77 8.86 11.58 -9.64
N ASN A 78 7.62 11.95 -9.98
CA ASN A 78 6.75 12.73 -9.08
C ASN A 78 6.23 11.85 -7.95
N THR A 79 5.79 10.64 -8.29
CA THR A 79 5.28 9.66 -7.34
C THR A 79 6.39 9.14 -6.45
N TRP A 80 7.57 8.87 -7.00
CA TRP A 80 8.76 8.56 -6.22
C TRP A 80 9.07 9.64 -5.18
N ARG A 81 9.15 10.91 -5.63
CA ARG A 81 9.45 12.04 -4.73
C ARG A 81 8.39 12.20 -3.65
N ALA A 82 7.11 12.06 -3.98
CA ALA A 82 6.03 12.16 -3.00
C ALA A 82 6.20 11.15 -1.86
N VAL A 83 6.61 9.91 -2.15
CA VAL A 83 6.89 8.89 -1.14
C VAL A 83 8.18 9.19 -0.37
N ALA A 84 9.26 9.52 -1.08
CA ALA A 84 10.55 9.84 -0.46
C ALA A 84 10.46 11.04 0.49
N ASP A 85 9.70 12.07 0.13
CA ASP A 85 9.52 13.28 0.96
C ASP A 85 8.79 12.96 2.28
N VAL A 86 7.84 12.02 2.28
CA VAL A 86 7.06 11.66 3.50
C VAL A 86 7.68 10.52 4.31
N ALA A 87 8.63 9.77 3.75
CA ALA A 87 9.10 8.51 4.35
C ALA A 87 10.61 8.23 4.28
N GLY A 88 11.35 8.98 3.47
CA GLY A 88 12.73 8.72 3.13
C GLY A 88 12.92 7.55 2.16
N ASP A 89 14.06 7.54 1.49
CA ASP A 89 14.38 6.62 0.39
C ASP A 89 14.31 5.14 0.79
N ASP A 90 14.82 4.78 1.98
CA ASP A 90 14.79 3.38 2.45
C ASP A 90 13.36 2.84 2.56
N THR A 91 12.45 3.65 3.11
CA THR A 91 11.04 3.28 3.27
C THR A 91 10.33 3.26 1.93
N ALA A 92 10.69 4.17 1.01
CA ALA A 92 10.17 4.17 -0.35
C ALA A 92 10.57 2.92 -1.13
N LEU A 93 11.81 2.46 -0.98
CA LEU A 93 12.28 1.19 -1.56
C LEU A 93 11.55 -0.01 -0.95
N GLU A 94 11.38 -0.04 0.38
CA GLU A 94 10.62 -1.10 1.04
C GLU A 94 9.16 -1.16 0.54
N LEU A 95 8.50 -0.01 0.38
CA LEU A 95 7.17 0.09 -0.21
C LEU A 95 7.13 -0.51 -1.62
N CYS A 96 8.10 -0.17 -2.46
CA CYS A 96 8.19 -0.70 -3.83
C CYS A 96 8.30 -2.23 -3.83
N MET A 97 9.19 -2.79 -3.00
CA MET A 97 9.35 -4.24 -2.88
C MET A 97 8.05 -4.91 -2.40
N LEU A 98 7.38 -4.33 -1.40
CA LEU A 98 6.13 -4.85 -0.86
C LEU A 98 5.01 -4.87 -1.90
N ALA A 99 4.84 -3.77 -2.65
CA ALA A 99 3.82 -3.67 -3.68
C ALA A 99 4.06 -4.70 -4.80
N VAL A 100 5.31 -4.82 -5.25
CA VAL A 100 5.70 -5.80 -6.28
C VAL A 100 5.44 -7.22 -5.78
N ILE A 101 5.98 -7.64 -4.62
CA ILE A 101 5.79 -9.00 -4.09
C ILE A 101 4.30 -9.34 -3.89
N THR A 102 3.50 -8.37 -3.42
CA THR A 102 2.07 -8.58 -3.22
C THR A 102 1.34 -8.82 -4.55
N SER A 103 1.76 -8.15 -5.63
CA SER A 103 1.14 -8.25 -6.96
C SER A 103 1.41 -9.55 -7.73
N TRP A 104 2.46 -10.31 -7.38
CA TRP A 104 2.92 -11.49 -8.14
C TRP A 104 2.11 -12.78 -7.92
N SER A 105 1.17 -12.78 -6.98
CA SER A 105 0.45 -13.98 -6.56
C SER A 105 -0.96 -14.08 -7.18
N ARG A 106 -1.06 -13.99 -8.50
CA ARG A 106 -2.30 -14.31 -9.21
C ARG A 106 -2.51 -15.82 -9.30
#